data_AF-A0A923WXB9-F1
#
_entry.id   AF-A0A923WXB9-F1
#
_cell.length_a   1.000
_cell.length_b   1.000
_cell.length_c   1.000
_cell.angle_alpha   90.00
_cell.angle_beta   90.00
_cell.angle_gamma   90.00
#
_symmetry.space_group_name_H-M   'P 1'
#
loop_
_entity.id
_entity.type
_entity.pdbx_description
1 polymer ?
#
loop_
_entity_poly.entity_id
_entity_poly.type
_entity_poly.pdbx_seq_one_letter_code
_entity_poly.pdbx_strand_id
1 'polypeptide(L)' 'SQQERFDPEFEYIKKWVPEFGTSRYVKPMVEHVFARERCLKEYKKGLGK' A
#
# COMPACT_ATOMS: atom_id res chain seq x y z
N SER A 1 -2.03 4.90 8.39
CA SER A 1 -1.43 4.62 7.06
C SER A 1 -1.07 5.95 6.38
N GLN A 2 -0.37 5.95 5.24
CA GLN A 2 -0.09 7.23 4.53
C GLN A 2 -1.36 7.87 3.96
N GLN A 3 -2.26 7.03 3.44
CA GLN A 3 -3.53 7.50 2.90
C GLN A 3 -4.39 8.19 3.96
N GLU A 4 -4.55 7.61 5.15
CA GLU A 4 -5.32 8.22 6.26
C GLU A 4 -4.78 9.59 6.68
N ARG A 5 -3.46 9.81 6.58
CA ARG A 5 -2.82 11.07 6.99
C ARG A 5 -3.00 12.19 5.96
N PHE A 6 -3.04 11.84 4.67
CA PHE A 6 -2.98 12.83 3.58
C PHE A 6 -4.26 12.93 2.75
N ASP A 7 -5.15 11.95 2.84
CA ASP A 7 -6.44 11.94 2.16
C ASP A 7 -7.49 11.21 3.03
N PRO A 8 -7.79 11.71 4.25
CA PRO A 8 -8.68 11.03 5.19
C PRO A 8 -10.08 10.76 4.61
N GLU A 9 -10.58 11.67 3.76
CA GLU A 9 -11.92 11.59 3.14
C GLU A 9 -11.94 10.87 1.77
N PHE A 10 -10.77 10.41 1.31
CA PHE A 10 -10.57 9.78 -0.01
C PHE A 10 -10.94 10.70 -1.19
N GLU A 11 -10.90 12.02 -1.04
CA GLU A 11 -11.28 12.97 -2.09
C GLU A 11 -10.34 12.88 -3.30
N TYR A 12 -9.03 12.86 -3.05
CA TYR A 12 -8.05 12.78 -4.11
C TYR A 12 -8.10 11.41 -4.81
N ILE A 13 -8.23 10.34 -4.02
CA ILE A 13 -8.37 8.98 -4.55
C ILE A 13 -9.61 8.85 -5.44
N LYS A 14 -10.79 9.31 -4.99
CA LYS A 14 -12.03 9.23 -5.77
C LYS A 14 -11.98 10.07 -7.06
N LYS A 15 -11.25 11.19 -7.04
CA LYS A 15 -11.07 12.03 -8.24
C LYS A 15 -10.34 11.30 -9.36
N TRP A 16 -9.32 10.50 -9.03
CA TRP A 16 -8.44 9.87 -10.01
C TRP A 16 -8.67 8.37 -10.21
N VAL A 17 -9.33 7.73 -9.25
CA VAL A 17 -9.73 6.32 -9.30
C VAL A 17 -11.22 6.22 -8.94
N PRO A 18 -12.13 6.56 -9.88
CA PRO A 18 -13.57 6.61 -9.61
C PRO A 18 -14.17 5.25 -9.21
N GLU A 19 -13.54 4.15 -9.60
CA GLU A 19 -13.96 2.80 -9.26
C GLU A 19 -13.55 2.36 -7.85
N PHE A 20 -12.77 3.17 -7.11
CA PHE A 20 -12.31 2.85 -5.76
C PHE A 20 -13.50 2.52 -4.83
N GLY A 21 -13.43 1.38 -4.15
CA GLY A 21 -14.51 0.88 -3.27
C GLY A 21 -15.62 0.10 -3.98
N THR A 22 -15.55 -0.05 -5.32
CA THR A 22 -16.49 -0.89 -6.09
C THR A 22 -15.92 -2.28 -6.35
N SER A 23 -16.75 -3.21 -6.84
CA SER A 23 -16.30 -4.54 -7.28
C SER A 23 -15.35 -4.53 -8.48
N ARG A 24 -15.28 -3.42 -9.21
CA ARG A 24 -14.32 -3.23 -10.32
C ARG A 24 -12.92 -2.92 -9.82
N TYR A 25 -12.78 -2.45 -8.57
CA TYR A 25 -11.49 -2.19 -7.98
C TYR A 25 -10.81 -3.50 -7.58
N VAL A 26 -9.55 -3.63 -7.99
CA VAL A 26 -8.78 -4.84 -7.74
C VAL A 26 -8.48 -5.00 -6.26
N LYS A 27 -8.42 -6.26 -5.80
CA LYS A 27 -7.95 -6.57 -4.45
C LYS A 27 -6.45 -6.25 -4.33
N PRO A 28 -5.96 -5.93 -3.12
CA PRO A 28 -4.53 -5.74 -2.89
C PRO A 28 -3.72 -6.93 -3.42
N MET A 29 -2.74 -6.65 -4.27
CA MET A 29 -1.90 -7.70 -4.90
C MET A 29 -0.97 -8.37 -3.89
N VAL A 30 -0.58 -7.66 -2.83
CA VAL A 30 0.35 -8.13 -1.80
C VAL A 30 -0.09 -7.57 -0.45
N GLU A 31 0.05 -8.37 0.61
CA GLU A 31 -0.14 -7.91 1.98
C GLU A 31 1.06 -7.03 2.39
N HIS A 32 0.78 -5.85 2.93
CA HIS A 32 1.78 -4.80 3.10
C HIS A 32 2.81 -5.12 4.20
N VAL A 33 2.37 -5.74 5.30
CA VAL A 33 3.26 -6.13 6.41
C VAL A 33 4.26 -7.18 5.93
N PHE A 34 3.78 -8.23 5.26
CA PHE A 34 4.60 -9.27 4.64
C PHE A 34 5.60 -8.70 3.64
N ALA A 35 5.15 -7.82 2.74
CA ALA A 35 6.03 -7.20 1.74
C ALA A 35 7.17 -6.42 2.41
N ARG A 36 6.85 -5.65 3.46
CA ARG A 36 7.81 -4.87 4.24
C ARG A 36 8.82 -5.76 4.96
N GLU A 37 8.36 -6.81 5.64
CA GLU A 37 9.23 -7.73 6.37
C GLU A 37 10.17 -8.48 5.42
N ARG A 38 9.65 -8.99 4.30
CA ARG A 38 10.45 -9.64 3.26
C ARG A 38 11.56 -8.72 2.76
N CYS A 39 11.20 -7.47 2.48
CA CYS A 39 12.13 -6.45 2.01
C CYS A 39 13.24 -6.17 3.03
N LEU A 40 12.87 -5.89 4.29
CA LEU A 40 13.82 -5.62 5.37
C LEU A 40 14.75 -6.80 5.67
N LYS A 41 14.25 -8.04 5.57
CA LYS A 41 15.06 -9.25 5.74
C LYS A 41 16.17 -9.34 4.70
N GLU A 42 15.86 -9.10 3.43
CA GLU A 42 16.87 -9.15 2.36
C GLU A 42 17.86 -7.99 2.45
N TYR A 43 17.40 -6.78 2.81
CA TYR A 43 18.32 -5.66 3.07
C TYR A 43 19.30 -5.96 4.21
N LYS A 44 18.84 -6.56 5.31
CA LYS A 44 19.73 -6.95 6.42
C LYS A 44 20.78 -7.95 5.98
N LYS A 45 20.38 -8.99 5.23
CA LYS A 45 21.31 -9.99 4.68
C LYS A 45 22.36 -9.36 3.77
N GLY A 46 21.94 -8.48 2.86
CA GLY A 46 22.83 -7.86 1.88
C GLY A 46 23.78 -6.81 2.46
N LEU A 47 23.38 -6.14 3.55
CA LEU A 47 24.19 -5.10 4.19
C LEU A 47 25.17 -5.62 5.26
N GLY A 48 25.19 -6.93 5.52
CA GLY A 48 26.20 -7.57 6.39
C GLY A 48 26.28 -7.01 7.81
N LYS A 49 25.17 -6.52 8.37
CA LYS A 49 25.04 -6.12 9.78
C LYS A 49 24.21 -7.11 10.56
#